data_AF-A0A5N6H7Q4-F1
#
_entry.id   AF-A0A5N6H7Q4-F1
#
_cell.length_a   1.000
_cell.length_b   1.000
_cell.length_c   1.000
_cell.angle_alpha   90.00
_cell.angle_beta   90.00
_cell.angle_gamma   90.00
#
_symmetry.space_group_name_H-M   'P 1'
#
loop_
_entity.id
_entity.type
_entity.pdbx_description
1 polymer ?
#
loop_
_entity_poly.entity_id
_entity_poly.type
_entity_poly.pdbx_seq_one_letter_code
_entity_poly.pdbx_strand_id
1 'polypeptide(L)'
;MADGYVQATGRAGVVLVTSGLGTSNLATAMLKILLDGNSIVIICGQVETDVLGTNAFQDIDVPALAKPCIKWFTVVENIQKMMQYQQTYYNGRVAFHI
;
A
#
# COMPACT_ATOMS: atom_id res chain seq x y z
N MET A 1 12.76 -2.84 7.02
CA MET A 1 13.09 -4.21 6.55
C MET A 1 12.96 -4.33 5.04
N ALA A 2 11.77 -4.11 4.45
CA ALA A 2 11.55 -4.24 3.00
C ALA A 2 12.52 -3.40 2.13
N ASP A 3 12.79 -2.15 2.51
CA ASP A 3 13.75 -1.30 1.81
C ASP A 3 15.17 -1.90 1.78
N GLY A 4 15.65 -2.40 2.92
CA GLY A 4 16.93 -3.12 2.99
C GLY A 4 16.93 -4.42 2.17
N TYR A 5 15.80 -5.13 2.10
CA TYR A 5 15.67 -6.31 1.24
C TYR A 5 15.82 -5.94 -0.25
N VAL A 6 15.18 -4.85 -0.70
CA VAL A 6 15.32 -4.35 -2.07
C VAL A 6 16.77 -4.02 -2.38
N GLN A 7 17.44 -3.29 -1.49
CA GLN A 7 18.84 -2.90 -1.67
C GLN A 7 19.78 -4.11 -1.70
N ALA A 8 19.55 -5.12 -0.86
CA ALA A 8 20.40 -6.30 -0.79
C ALA A 8 20.19 -7.29 -1.95
N THR A 9 18.99 -7.33 -2.54
CA THR A 9 18.62 -8.40 -3.48
C THR A 9 18.31 -7.91 -4.90
N GLY A 10 18.04 -6.62 -5.07
CA GLY A 10 17.47 -6.06 -6.31
C GLY A 10 16.05 -6.54 -6.61
N ARG A 11 15.43 -7.34 -5.72
CA ARG A 11 14.05 -7.82 -5.85
C ARG A 11 13.12 -6.90 -5.11
N ALA A 12 11.89 -6.81 -5.60
CA ALA A 12 10.92 -5.92 -4.99
C ALA A 12 10.45 -6.42 -3.62
N GLY A 13 10.30 -5.49 -2.68
CA GLY A 13 9.91 -5.78 -1.30
C GLY A 13 8.39 -5.84 -1.11
N VAL A 14 7.94 -6.50 -0.06
CA VAL A 14 6.53 -6.54 0.34
C VAL A 14 6.41 -6.16 1.81
N VAL A 15 5.41 -5.34 2.11
CA VAL A 15 5.03 -4.93 3.47
C VAL A 15 3.55 -5.25 3.66
N LEU A 16 3.18 -5.86 4.78
CA LEU A 16 1.79 -6.11 5.17
C LEU A 16 1.53 -5.37 6.49
N VAL A 17 0.48 -4.55 6.54
CA VAL A 17 0.06 -3.81 7.73
C VAL A 17 -1.45 -3.85 7.90
N THR A 18 -1.90 -3.62 9.13
CA THR A 18 -3.32 -3.42 9.45
C THR A 18 -3.82 -2.02 9.03
N SER A 19 -5.13 -1.80 9.13
CA SER A 19 -5.80 -0.50 8.97
C SER A 19 -5.33 0.56 9.96
N GLY A 20 -5.77 1.81 9.76
CA GLY A 20 -5.55 2.90 10.70
C GLY A 20 -4.07 3.11 11.01
N LEU A 21 -3.70 2.93 12.29
CA LEU A 21 -2.36 3.16 12.80
C LEU A 21 -1.27 2.33 12.08
N GLY A 22 -1.61 1.12 11.62
CA GLY A 22 -0.67 0.30 10.87
C GLY A 22 -0.25 0.96 9.56
N THR A 23 -1.22 1.57 8.87
CA THR A 23 -1.01 2.27 7.60
C THR A 23 -0.42 3.66 7.81
N SER A 24 -0.87 4.44 8.81
CA SER A 24 -0.35 5.78 9.08
C SER A 24 1.13 5.79 9.45
N ASN A 25 1.60 4.78 10.16
CA ASN A 25 3.02 4.65 10.54
C ASN A 25 3.96 4.47 9.35
N LEU A 26 3.43 4.15 8.16
CA LEU A 26 4.23 4.03 6.94
C LEU A 26 4.45 5.36 6.22
N ALA A 27 3.85 6.48 6.63
CA ALA A 27 3.93 7.76 5.91
C ALA A 27 5.37 8.17 5.52
N THR A 28 6.26 8.21 6.50
CA THR A 28 7.68 8.54 6.29
C THR A 28 8.39 7.49 5.42
N ALA A 29 8.07 6.21 5.62
CA ALA A 29 8.67 5.12 4.86
C ALA A 29 8.25 5.16 3.39
N MET A 30 6.96 5.38 3.10
CA MET A 30 6.42 5.52 1.76
C MET A 30 7.14 6.65 1.00
N LEU A 31 7.25 7.83 1.62
CA LEU A 31 7.94 8.96 1.01
C LEU A 31 9.40 8.65 0.72
N LYS A 32 10.13 8.04 1.68
CA LYS A 32 11.52 7.62 1.47
C LYS A 32 11.64 6.65 0.28
N ILE A 33 10.81 5.62 0.24
CA ILE A 33 10.82 4.61 -0.82
C ILE A 33 10.53 5.25 -2.19
N LEU A 34 9.57 6.19 -2.24
CA LEU A 34 9.25 6.94 -3.44
C LEU A 34 10.46 7.75 -3.94
N LEU A 35 11.13 8.47 -3.04
CA LEU A 35 12.29 9.32 -3.35
C LEU A 35 13.51 8.50 -3.80
N ASP A 36 13.75 7.35 -3.16
CA ASP A 36 14.85 6.45 -3.52
C ASP A 36 14.57 5.65 -4.80
N GLY A 37 13.32 5.63 -5.26
CA GLY A 37 12.91 4.89 -6.45
C GLY A 37 12.80 3.38 -6.26
N ASN A 38 12.83 2.89 -5.02
CA ASN A 38 12.77 1.46 -4.71
C ASN A 38 11.38 0.86 -5.00
N SER A 39 11.37 -0.40 -5.41
CA SER A 39 10.13 -1.12 -5.76
C SER A 39 9.62 -1.90 -4.55
N ILE A 40 8.52 -1.43 -3.94
CA ILE A 40 7.89 -2.08 -2.78
C ILE A 40 6.38 -2.12 -2.96
N VAL A 41 5.77 -3.26 -2.66
CA VAL A 41 4.32 -3.43 -2.50
C VAL A 41 3.97 -3.25 -1.04
N ILE A 42 2.98 -2.41 -0.78
CA ILE A 42 2.40 -2.26 0.56
C ILE A 42 0.97 -2.78 0.50
N ILE A 43 0.69 -3.76 1.36
CA ILE A 43 -0.63 -4.32 1.56
C ILE A 43 -1.17 -3.80 2.88
N CYS A 44 -2.30 -3.10 2.82
CA CYS A 44 -2.92 -2.48 3.99
C CYS A 44 -4.31 -3.04 4.21
N GLY A 45 -4.60 -3.45 5.45
CA GLY A 45 -5.97 -3.67 5.88
C GLY A 45 -6.81 -2.40 5.79
N GLN A 46 -8.12 -2.57 5.63
CA GLN A 46 -9.12 -1.51 5.66
C GLN A 46 -10.33 -1.97 6.48
N VAL A 47 -11.09 -1.01 7.01
CA VAL A 47 -12.41 -1.30 7.61
C VAL A 47 -13.37 -1.91 6.59
N GLU A 48 -14.44 -2.55 7.09
CA GLU A 48 -15.48 -3.11 6.22
C GLU A 48 -16.11 -2.03 5.33
N THR A 49 -16.48 -2.42 4.12
CA THR A 49 -16.93 -1.47 3.07
C THR A 49 -18.20 -0.70 3.46
N ASP A 50 -19.03 -1.27 4.32
CA ASP A 50 -20.28 -0.68 4.81
C ASP A 50 -20.08 0.40 5.89
N VAL A 51 -18.94 0.41 6.57
CA VAL A 51 -18.58 1.38 7.62
C VAL A 51 -17.42 2.32 7.23
N LEU A 52 -16.96 2.24 5.98
CA LEU A 52 -15.91 3.11 5.45
C LEU A 52 -16.38 4.58 5.42
N GLY A 53 -15.62 5.46 6.07
CA GLY A 53 -15.92 6.89 6.14
C GLY A 53 -16.92 7.28 7.23
N THR A 54 -17.32 6.36 8.10
CA THR A 54 -18.24 6.63 9.21
C THR A 54 -17.52 6.90 10.54
N ASN A 55 -16.21 7.15 10.51
CA ASN A 55 -15.35 7.21 11.70
C ASN A 55 -15.39 5.91 12.53
N ALA A 56 -15.42 4.76 11.85
CA ALA A 56 -15.29 3.48 12.51
C ALA A 56 -13.90 3.33 13.17
N PHE A 57 -13.75 2.34 14.06
CA PHE A 57 -12.47 2.09 14.70
C PHE A 57 -11.39 1.76 13.65
N GLN A 58 -10.28 2.51 13.67
CA GLN A 58 -9.18 2.43 12.68
C GLN A 58 -9.54 2.86 11.25
N ASP A 59 -10.68 3.49 11.04
CA ASP A 59 -11.05 4.13 9.78
C ASP A 59 -10.18 5.36 9.54
N ILE A 60 -9.42 5.35 8.45
CA ILE A 60 -8.61 6.48 7.99
C ILE A 60 -8.72 6.62 6.49
N ASP A 61 -8.61 7.86 6.00
CA ASP A 61 -8.49 8.15 4.57
C ASP A 61 -7.07 7.79 4.08
N VAL A 62 -6.87 6.51 3.78
CA VAL A 62 -5.63 5.98 3.19
C VAL A 62 -5.29 6.68 1.87
N PRO A 63 -6.23 6.91 0.92
CA PRO A 63 -5.93 7.67 -0.28
C PRO A 63 -5.33 9.05 0.00
N ALA A 64 -5.92 9.83 0.91
CA ALA A 64 -5.43 11.16 1.25
C ALA A 64 -4.02 11.11 1.89
N LEU A 65 -3.77 10.12 2.74
CA LEU A 65 -2.47 9.90 3.36
C LEU A 65 -1.40 9.48 2.33
N ALA A 66 -1.75 8.55 1.43
CA ALA A 66 -0.76 7.80 0.67
C ALA A 66 -0.43 8.41 -0.69
N LYS A 67 -1.42 9.01 -1.39
CA LYS A 67 -1.25 9.57 -2.75
C LYS A 67 -0.03 10.50 -2.92
N PRO A 68 0.34 11.37 -1.96
CA PRO A 68 1.52 12.22 -2.09
C PRO A 68 2.85 11.45 -2.01
N CYS A 69 2.84 10.24 -1.46
CA CYS A 69 4.02 9.48 -1.07
C CYS A 69 4.19 8.17 -1.86
N ILE A 70 3.35 7.89 -2.86
CA ILE A 70 3.38 6.65 -3.64
C ILE A 70 3.16 6.90 -5.14
N LYS A 71 3.61 5.96 -5.98
CA LYS A 71 3.45 6.06 -7.44
C LYS A 71 2.07 5.63 -7.92
N TRP A 72 1.43 4.68 -7.26
CA TRP A 72 0.11 4.17 -7.63
C TRP A 72 -0.60 3.58 -6.41
N PHE A 73 -1.92 3.64 -6.47
CA PHE A 73 -2.83 3.28 -5.39
C PHE A 73 -4.08 2.61 -5.97
N THR A 74 -4.59 1.57 -5.31
CA THR A 74 -5.92 1.01 -5.59
C THR A 74 -6.59 0.51 -4.32
N VAL A 75 -7.90 0.31 -4.41
CA VAL A 75 -8.73 -0.28 -3.36
C VAL A 75 -9.39 -1.51 -3.97
N VAL A 76 -9.27 -2.65 -3.29
CA VAL A 76 -9.95 -3.89 -3.67
C VAL A 76 -11.34 -3.88 -3.05
N GLU A 77 -12.34 -3.51 -3.86
CA GLU A 77 -13.76 -3.50 -3.43
C GLU A 77 -14.46 -4.85 -3.71
N ASN A 78 -13.87 -5.68 -4.57
CA ASN A 78 -14.42 -6.97 -4.97
C ASN A 78 -13.29 -7.98 -5.15
N ILE A 79 -13.41 -9.11 -4.45
CA ILE A 79 -12.40 -10.17 -4.47
C ILE A 79 -12.13 -10.76 -5.86
N GLN A 80 -13.13 -10.76 -6.76
CA GLN A 80 -12.96 -11.21 -8.14
C GLN A 80 -12.02 -10.31 -8.95
N LYS A 81 -11.88 -9.02 -8.56
CA LYS A 81 -10.95 -8.08 -9.20
C LYS A 81 -9.54 -8.15 -8.64
N MET A 82 -9.32 -8.84 -7.52
CA MET A 82 -8.01 -8.93 -6.84
C MET A 82 -6.89 -9.44 -7.77
N MET A 83 -7.18 -10.49 -8.55
CA MET A 83 -6.22 -11.10 -9.48
C MET A 83 -5.79 -10.14 -10.61
N GLN A 84 -6.66 -9.23 -11.04
CA GLN A 84 -6.32 -8.27 -12.10
C GLN A 84 -5.26 -7.26 -11.64
N TYR A 85 -5.33 -6.81 -10.40
CA TYR A 85 -4.41 -5.83 -9.85
C TYR A 85 -3.01 -6.41 -9.58
N GLN A 86 -2.90 -7.73 -9.29
CA GLN A 86 -1.60 -8.40 -9.14
C GLN A 86 -0.78 -8.33 -10.45
N GLN A 87 -1.45 -8.33 -11.60
CA GLN A 87 -0.79 -8.32 -12.91
C GLN A 87 -0.23 -6.93 -13.26
N THR A 88 -0.87 -5.85 -12.80
CA THR A 88 -0.43 -4.46 -13.00
C THR A 88 0.95 -4.20 -12.37
N TYR A 89 1.28 -4.89 -11.28
CA TYR A 89 2.55 -4.79 -10.58
C TYR A 89 3.75 -5.25 -11.44
N TYR A 90 3.58 -6.32 -12.22
CA TYR A 90 4.68 -6.91 -13.01
C TYR A 90 5.14 -6.04 -14.19
N ASN A 91 4.37 -5.00 -14.57
CA ASN A 91 4.70 -4.07 -15.65
C ASN A 91 5.43 -2.80 -15.17
N GLY A 92 6.10 -2.84 -14.01
CA GLY A 92 7.03 -1.80 -13.57
C GLY A 92 6.38 -0.59 -12.89
N ARG A 93 5.17 -0.73 -12.35
CA ARG A 93 4.49 0.34 -11.60
C ARG A 93 4.04 -0.19 -10.24
N VAL A 94 4.65 0.35 -9.19
CA VAL A 94 4.47 0.01 -7.76
C VAL A 94 2.99 -0.07 -7.40
N ALA A 95 2.48 -1.23 -6.97
CA ALA A 95 1.07 -1.44 -6.68
C ALA A 95 0.81 -1.54 -5.16
N PHE A 96 -0.16 -0.79 -4.65
CA PHE A 96 -0.76 -0.89 -3.32
C PHE A 96 -1.88 -1.95 -3.38
N HIS A 97 -1.93 -2.91 -2.46
CA HIS A 97 -3.00 -3.92 -2.48
C HIS A 97 -3.69 -4.02 -1.12
N ILE A 98 -4.89 -4.56 -1.08
CA ILE A 98 -5.63 -4.90 0.15
C ILE A 98 -5.63 -6.42 0.24
#